data_AF-A0A927NAS4-F1
#
_entry.id   AF-A0A927NAS4-F1
#
_cell.length_a   1.000
_cell.length_b   1.000
_cell.length_c   1.000
_cell.angle_alpha   90.00
_cell.angle_beta   90.00
_cell.angle_gamma   90.00
#
_symmetry.space_group_name_H-M   'P 1'
#
loop_
_entity.id
_entity.type
_entity.pdbx_description
1 polymer ?
#
loop_
_entity_poly.entity_id
_entity_poly.type
_entity_poly.pdbx_seq_one_letter_code
_entity_poly.pdbx_strand_id
1 'polypeptide(L)'
;STIHKSKGREFDTVYMLLNNVSCINDEEKRKIYVGLTRAKEELYIHCNNNLFDNITTNIVCDENVYDEPSEIMLQLSYRDVVLDFFKDKKDTVIKLRSGDILQIEEEHLCAVIDGKLIKVIKYSKAFKEKLDFLKAKGYELTTATIRFILAWKGKDDENETAIVLPDLSLKKR
;
A
#
# COMPACT_ATOMS: atom_id res chain seq x y z
N SER A 1 -27.11 -2.20 14.57
CA SER A 1 -26.22 -2.43 13.41
C SER A 1 -25.15 -3.43 13.81
N THR A 2 -24.61 -4.26 12.91
CA THR A 2 -23.45 -5.11 13.25
C THR A 2 -22.17 -4.28 13.18
N ILE A 3 -21.13 -4.66 13.95
CA ILE A 3 -19.81 -4.00 13.96
C ILE A 3 -19.22 -3.85 12.54
N HIS A 4 -19.47 -4.83 11.66
CA HIS A 4 -18.98 -4.75 10.27
C HIS A 4 -19.69 -3.67 9.46
N LYS A 5 -20.99 -3.46 9.68
CA LYS A 5 -21.79 -2.47 8.95
C LYS A 5 -21.55 -1.04 9.43
N SER A 6 -20.99 -0.85 10.64
CA SER A 6 -20.66 0.47 11.19
C SER A 6 -19.25 0.96 10.85
N LYS A 7 -18.41 0.14 10.20
CA LYS A 7 -17.06 0.54 9.79
C LYS A 7 -17.11 1.83 8.93
N GLY A 8 -16.30 2.82 9.28
CA GLY A 8 -16.25 4.12 8.60
C GLY A 8 -17.35 5.10 8.99
N ARG A 9 -18.17 4.76 9.98
CA ARG A 9 -19.13 5.68 10.63
C ARG A 9 -18.75 5.88 12.08
N GLU A 10 -19.17 6.98 12.66
CA GLU A 10 -18.97 7.32 14.07
C GLU A 10 -20.28 7.87 14.65
N PHE A 11 -20.47 7.69 15.95
CA PHE A 11 -21.66 8.08 16.70
C PHE A 11 -21.23 8.68 18.04
N ASP A 12 -21.99 9.64 18.56
CA ASP A 12 -21.66 10.28 19.84
C ASP A 12 -21.75 9.25 20.98
N THR A 13 -22.85 8.48 21.01
CA THR A 13 -23.07 7.38 21.95
C THR A 13 -23.15 6.02 21.24
N VAL A 14 -22.44 5.02 21.75
CA VAL A 14 -22.50 3.63 21.25
C VAL A 14 -22.81 2.66 22.38
N TYR A 15 -23.80 1.79 22.14
CA TYR A 15 -24.07 0.61 22.96
C TYR A 15 -23.59 -0.63 22.22
N MET A 16 -22.58 -1.30 22.78
CA MET A 16 -21.97 -2.49 22.23
C MET A 16 -22.39 -3.72 23.04
N LEU A 17 -23.09 -4.65 22.39
CA LEU A 17 -23.47 -5.94 22.97
C LEU A 17 -22.52 -7.04 22.46
N LEU A 18 -21.78 -7.64 23.38
CA LEU A 18 -20.85 -8.75 23.15
C LEU A 18 -21.33 -10.00 23.88
N ASN A 19 -22.06 -10.87 23.18
CA ASN A 19 -22.57 -12.12 23.73
C ASN A 19 -21.61 -13.28 23.48
N ASN A 20 -20.95 -13.76 24.54
CA ASN A 20 -19.97 -14.86 24.54
C ASN A 20 -18.86 -14.69 23.48
N VAL A 21 -18.45 -13.45 23.23
CA VAL A 21 -17.41 -13.14 22.25
C VAL A 21 -16.05 -13.36 22.88
N SER A 22 -15.30 -14.34 22.36
CA SER A 22 -13.89 -14.51 22.70
C SER A 22 -13.01 -13.53 21.93
N CYS A 23 -11.82 -13.25 22.46
CA CYS A 23 -10.85 -12.33 21.88
C CYS A 23 -9.50 -13.05 21.71
N ILE A 24 -9.55 -14.23 21.10
CA ILE A 24 -8.41 -15.17 21.08
C ILE A 24 -7.48 -14.84 19.91
N ASN A 25 -8.05 -14.48 18.75
CA ASN A 25 -7.28 -14.16 17.55
C ASN A 25 -7.35 -12.67 17.16
N ASP A 26 -6.46 -12.27 16.26
CA ASP A 26 -6.34 -10.87 15.82
C ASP A 26 -7.57 -10.38 15.03
N GLU A 27 -8.30 -11.29 14.38
CA GLU A 27 -9.52 -10.94 13.66
C GLU A 27 -10.64 -10.53 14.63
N GLU A 28 -10.84 -11.27 15.71
CA GLU A 28 -11.78 -10.97 16.79
C GLU A 28 -11.40 -9.68 17.52
N LYS A 29 -10.12 -9.54 17.90
CA LYS A 29 -9.58 -8.30 18.48
C LYS A 29 -9.89 -7.09 17.61
N ARG A 30 -9.64 -7.21 16.29
CA ARG A 30 -9.89 -6.13 15.34
C ARG A 30 -11.38 -5.79 15.24
N LYS A 31 -12.28 -6.77 15.31
CA LYS A 31 -13.73 -6.52 15.33
C LYS A 31 -14.12 -5.72 16.57
N ILE A 32 -13.69 -6.16 17.75
CA ILE A 32 -13.97 -5.44 19.01
C ILE A 32 -13.39 -4.02 18.93
N TYR A 33 -12.12 -3.87 18.56
CA TYR A 33 -11.46 -2.57 18.40
C TYR A 33 -12.23 -1.63 17.47
N VAL A 34 -12.66 -2.12 16.29
CA VAL A 34 -13.49 -1.32 15.38
C VAL A 34 -14.77 -0.88 16.06
N GLY A 35 -15.43 -1.74 16.84
CA GLY A 35 -16.62 -1.40 17.63
C GLY A 35 -16.36 -0.32 18.69
N LEU A 36 -15.25 -0.45 19.43
CA LEU A 36 -14.83 0.52 20.45
C LEU A 36 -14.62 1.92 19.85
N THR A 37 -13.93 2.02 18.70
CA THR A 37 -13.67 3.32 18.05
C THR A 37 -14.86 3.85 17.24
N ARG A 38 -16.10 3.35 17.45
CA ARG A 38 -17.30 3.96 16.84
C ARG A 38 -17.88 5.08 17.70
N ALA A 39 -17.58 5.10 19.00
CA ALA A 39 -18.03 6.11 19.94
C ALA A 39 -17.11 7.34 19.89
N LYS A 40 -17.69 8.54 19.90
CA LYS A 40 -16.95 9.80 20.07
C LYS A 40 -16.93 10.26 21.52
N GLU A 41 -18.07 10.15 22.20
CA GLU A 41 -18.24 10.69 23.56
C GLU A 41 -18.49 9.57 24.57
N GLU A 42 -19.43 8.67 24.26
CA GLU A 42 -19.90 7.67 25.22
C GLU A 42 -19.90 6.25 24.63
N LEU A 43 -19.31 5.31 25.37
CA LEU A 43 -19.27 3.90 25.00
C LEU A 43 -19.76 3.03 26.15
N TYR A 44 -20.89 2.36 25.93
CA TYR A 44 -21.46 1.39 26.85
C TYR A 44 -21.20 -0.02 26.33
N ILE A 45 -20.48 -0.84 27.09
CA ILE A 45 -20.13 -2.22 26.72
C ILE A 45 -20.90 -3.19 27.61
N HIS A 46 -21.79 -3.96 27.01
CA HIS A 46 -22.47 -5.08 27.65
C HIS A 46 -21.82 -6.38 27.19
N CYS A 47 -21.11 -7.04 28.10
CA CYS A 47 -20.53 -8.35 27.86
C CYS A 47 -20.92 -9.31 28.99
N ASN A 48 -20.99 -10.60 28.68
CA ASN A 48 -21.34 -11.67 29.63
C ASN A 48 -20.15 -12.62 29.88
N ASN A 49 -18.93 -12.12 29.68
CA ASN A 49 -17.68 -12.81 29.95
C ASN A 49 -16.63 -11.85 30.49
N ASN A 50 -15.49 -12.38 30.92
CA ASN A 50 -14.47 -11.63 31.64
C ASN A 50 -13.50 -10.86 30.72
N LEU A 51 -13.97 -10.47 29.52
CA LEU A 51 -13.11 -9.92 28.47
C LEU A 51 -12.49 -8.58 28.86
N PHE A 52 -13.19 -7.78 29.65
CA PHE A 52 -12.75 -6.44 30.08
C PHE A 52 -12.37 -6.37 31.57
N ASP A 53 -12.46 -7.47 32.31
CA ASP A 53 -12.28 -7.51 33.78
C ASP A 53 -10.88 -7.10 34.24
N ASN A 54 -9.85 -7.40 33.44
CA ASN A 54 -8.44 -7.15 33.77
C ASN A 54 -7.85 -5.94 33.04
N ILE A 55 -8.69 -5.02 32.57
CA ILE A 55 -8.23 -3.81 31.90
C ILE A 55 -7.73 -2.82 32.95
N THR A 56 -6.42 -2.85 33.18
CA THR A 56 -5.73 -1.82 33.94
C THR A 56 -5.31 -0.74 32.94
N THR A 57 -6.04 0.36 32.84
CA THR A 57 -5.73 1.43 31.88
C THR A 57 -5.20 2.67 32.56
N ASN A 58 -4.07 3.15 32.06
CA ASN A 58 -3.73 4.56 32.14
C ASN A 58 -4.34 5.20 30.89
N ILE A 59 -5.16 6.25 31.07
CA ILE A 59 -5.62 7.06 29.94
C ILE A 59 -4.38 7.79 29.41
N VAL A 60 -3.96 7.44 28.20
CA VAL A 60 -2.90 8.15 27.48
C VAL A 60 -3.57 9.02 26.44
N CYS A 61 -3.54 10.33 26.67
CA CYS A 61 -3.92 11.31 25.66
C CYS A 61 -2.75 11.50 24.71
N ASP A 62 -2.98 11.22 23.43
CA ASP A 62 -2.03 11.51 22.37
C ASP A 62 -2.45 12.82 21.69
N GLU A 63 -1.85 13.93 22.12
CA GLU A 63 -2.08 15.26 21.55
C GLU A 63 -1.18 15.53 20.34
N ASN A 64 -0.41 14.54 19.89
CA ASN A 64 0.48 14.72 18.75
C ASN A 64 -0.31 14.90 17.45
N VAL A 65 0.08 15.90 16.69
CA VAL A 65 -0.34 16.03 15.29
C VAL A 65 0.61 15.19 14.45
N TYR A 66 0.09 14.12 13.86
CA TYR A 66 0.86 13.28 12.95
C TYR A 66 0.82 13.87 11.55
N ASP A 67 1.92 14.53 11.19
CA ASP A 67 2.10 15.05 9.84
C ASP A 67 2.16 13.92 8.80
N GLU A 68 1.94 14.29 7.55
CA GLU A 68 2.18 13.38 6.43
C GLU A 68 3.65 12.93 6.39
N PRO A 69 3.95 11.68 5.97
CA PRO A 69 5.31 11.14 6.01
C PRO A 69 6.27 11.94 5.12
N SER A 70 7.53 12.08 5.56
CA SER A 70 8.57 12.75 4.77
C SER A 70 9.00 11.93 3.55
N GLU A 71 8.79 10.61 3.57
CA GLU A 71 9.17 9.67 2.51
C GLU A 71 8.08 8.61 2.29
N ILE A 72 7.84 8.28 1.01
CA ILE A 72 6.88 7.26 0.59
C ILE A 72 7.61 6.28 -0.33
N MET A 73 7.48 4.99 -0.06
CA MET A 73 7.93 3.93 -0.97
C MET A 73 6.73 3.32 -1.72
N LEU A 74 6.79 3.32 -3.05
CA LEU A 74 5.82 2.68 -3.92
C LEU A 74 6.44 1.43 -4.54
N GLN A 75 5.90 0.28 -4.17
CA GLN A 75 6.30 -1.01 -4.72
C GLN A 75 5.46 -1.32 -5.96
N LEU A 76 6.02 -1.19 -7.16
CA LEU A 76 5.26 -1.42 -8.38
C LEU A 76 4.88 -2.89 -8.52
N SER A 77 3.66 -3.09 -9.03
CA SER A 77 3.11 -4.38 -9.42
C SER A 77 2.82 -4.42 -10.92
N TYR A 78 2.38 -5.58 -11.41
CA TYR A 78 1.94 -5.75 -12.80
C TYR A 78 0.77 -4.82 -13.21
N ARG A 79 0.04 -4.23 -12.25
CA ARG A 79 -1.05 -3.27 -12.53
C ARG A 79 -0.53 -1.84 -12.75
N ASP A 80 0.69 -1.57 -12.30
CA ASP A 80 1.28 -0.23 -12.28
C ASP A 80 2.12 0.07 -13.53
N VAL A 81 2.27 -0.93 -14.40
CA VAL A 81 3.08 -0.85 -15.63
C VAL A 81 2.28 -1.31 -16.84
N VAL A 82 2.69 -0.88 -18.04
CA VAL A 82 2.15 -1.38 -19.30
C VAL A 82 2.88 -2.67 -19.67
N LEU A 83 2.25 -3.82 -19.45
CA LEU A 83 2.87 -5.15 -19.65
C LEU A 83 3.28 -5.41 -21.11
N ASP A 84 2.49 -4.96 -22.08
CA ASP A 84 2.82 -5.08 -23.50
C ASP A 84 4.09 -4.30 -23.90
N PHE A 85 4.49 -3.29 -23.10
CA PHE A 85 5.71 -2.51 -23.36
C PHE A 85 6.99 -3.35 -23.20
N PHE A 86 6.91 -4.51 -22.56
CA PHE A 86 8.05 -5.40 -22.35
C PHE A 86 8.23 -6.45 -23.46
N LYS A 87 7.21 -6.69 -24.30
CA LYS A 87 7.17 -7.83 -25.25
C LYS A 87 8.34 -7.83 -26.25
N ASP A 88 8.82 -6.65 -26.62
CA ASP A 88 9.95 -6.43 -27.55
C ASP A 88 11.30 -6.18 -26.84
N LYS A 89 11.36 -6.30 -25.51
CA LYS A 89 12.52 -5.90 -24.68
C LYS A 89 13.14 -7.04 -23.90
N LYS A 90 12.83 -8.29 -24.24
CA LYS A 90 13.32 -9.47 -23.49
C LYS A 90 14.84 -9.50 -23.35
N ASP A 91 15.59 -9.27 -24.43
CA ASP A 91 17.06 -9.28 -24.42
C ASP A 91 17.65 -8.16 -23.57
N THR A 92 16.96 -7.01 -23.51
CA THR A 92 17.31 -5.86 -22.68
C THR A 92 17.06 -6.15 -21.20
N VAL A 93 15.87 -6.69 -20.88
CA VAL A 93 15.44 -6.97 -19.50
C VAL A 93 16.31 -8.06 -18.85
N ILE A 94 16.72 -9.09 -19.60
CA ILE A 94 17.54 -10.19 -19.06
C ILE A 94 18.95 -9.71 -18.65
N LYS A 95 19.44 -8.59 -19.18
CA LYS A 95 20.72 -8.00 -18.78
C LYS A 95 20.66 -7.27 -17.43
N LEU A 96 19.46 -6.96 -16.95
CA LEU A 96 19.25 -6.26 -15.69
C LEU A 96 19.29 -7.21 -14.50
N ARG A 97 19.48 -6.64 -13.31
CA ARG A 97 19.49 -7.37 -12.03
C ARG A 97 18.67 -6.64 -10.98
N SER A 98 18.14 -7.40 -10.03
CA SER A 98 17.58 -6.81 -8.81
C SER A 98 18.66 -5.97 -8.11
N GLY A 99 18.27 -4.78 -7.64
CA GLY A 99 19.17 -3.78 -7.09
C GLY A 99 19.66 -2.73 -8.10
N ASP A 100 19.50 -2.96 -9.41
CA ASP A 100 19.89 -1.96 -10.41
C ASP A 100 19.04 -0.69 -10.27
N ILE A 101 19.69 0.46 -10.43
CA ILE A 101 19.04 1.78 -10.36
C ILE A 101 18.52 2.13 -11.76
N LEU A 102 17.27 2.55 -11.80
CA LEU A 102 16.62 3.06 -13.00
C LEU A 102 16.62 4.60 -12.98
N GLN A 103 16.88 5.19 -14.12
CA GLN A 103 16.72 6.61 -14.34
C GLN A 103 15.23 6.95 -14.49
N ILE A 104 14.80 7.97 -13.74
CA ILE A 104 13.41 8.42 -13.71
C ILE A 104 13.17 9.38 -14.86
N GLU A 105 12.20 9.07 -15.72
CA GLU A 105 11.59 9.99 -16.68
C GLU A 105 10.11 10.18 -16.34
N GLU A 106 9.46 11.14 -17.01
CA GLU A 106 8.08 11.55 -16.68
C GLU A 106 7.04 10.41 -16.81
N GLU A 107 7.16 9.56 -17.84
CA GLU A 107 6.25 8.43 -18.06
C GLU A 107 6.94 7.06 -18.05
N HIS A 108 8.27 7.05 -17.94
CA HIS A 108 9.08 5.87 -18.15
C HIS A 108 10.15 5.73 -17.08
N LEU A 109 10.64 4.51 -16.91
CA LEU A 109 11.91 4.27 -16.24
C LEU A 109 12.88 3.70 -17.25
N CYS A 110 14.10 4.21 -17.19
CA CYS A 110 15.15 3.89 -18.12
C CYS A 110 16.29 3.16 -17.41
N ALA A 111 16.88 2.17 -18.08
CA ALA A 111 18.10 1.52 -17.61
C ALA A 111 19.25 1.91 -18.53
N VAL A 112 20.47 1.98 -17.98
CA VAL A 112 21.69 2.14 -18.77
C VAL A 112 22.24 0.75 -19.07
N ILE A 113 22.21 0.35 -20.34
CA ILE A 113 22.68 -0.97 -20.79
C ILE A 113 23.69 -0.74 -21.92
N ASP A 114 24.88 -1.32 -21.79
CA ASP A 114 25.97 -1.18 -22.76
C ASP A 114 26.28 0.31 -23.09
N GLY A 115 26.18 1.19 -22.08
CA GLY A 115 26.39 2.63 -22.20
C GLY A 115 25.26 3.42 -22.86
N LYS A 116 24.13 2.78 -23.18
CA LYS A 116 22.96 3.44 -23.80
C LYS A 116 21.78 3.49 -22.81
N LEU A 117 21.09 4.62 -22.81
CA LEU A 117 19.86 4.78 -22.06
C LEU A 117 18.70 4.13 -22.81
N ILE A 118 18.07 3.12 -22.22
CA ILE A 118 16.98 2.35 -22.82
C ILE A 118 15.76 2.42 -21.91
N LYS A 119 14.60 2.78 -22.48
CA LYS A 119 13.31 2.75 -21.77
C LYS A 119 12.91 1.32 -21.51
N VAL A 120 12.81 0.94 -20.24
CA VAL A 120 12.52 -0.44 -19.81
C VAL A 120 11.14 -0.59 -19.21
N ILE A 121 10.58 0.47 -18.62
CA ILE A 121 9.25 0.45 -18.02
C ILE A 121 8.47 1.66 -18.53
N LYS A 122 7.18 1.46 -18.79
CA LYS A 122 6.20 2.52 -18.99
C LYS A 122 5.12 2.39 -17.92
N TYR A 123 4.79 3.49 -17.25
CA TYR A 123 3.75 3.49 -16.22
C TYR A 123 2.37 3.24 -16.81
N SER A 124 1.52 2.52 -16.07
CA SER A 124 0.09 2.45 -16.39
C SER A 124 -0.58 3.82 -16.16
N LYS A 125 -1.70 4.06 -16.82
CA LYS A 125 -2.46 5.31 -16.65
C LYS A 125 -2.86 5.55 -15.20
N ALA A 126 -3.35 4.51 -14.52
CA ALA A 126 -3.76 4.58 -13.12
C ALA A 126 -2.57 4.89 -12.19
N PHE A 127 -1.40 4.32 -12.47
CA PHE A 127 -0.21 4.62 -11.68
C PHE A 127 0.29 6.05 -11.91
N LYS A 128 0.19 6.56 -13.14
CA LYS A 128 0.46 7.96 -13.45
C LYS A 128 -0.43 8.92 -12.65
N GLU A 129 -1.75 8.67 -12.64
CA GLU A 129 -2.70 9.46 -11.87
C GLU A 129 -2.35 9.46 -10.36
N LYS A 130 -1.92 8.30 -9.83
CA LYS A 130 -1.43 8.18 -8.45
C LYS A 130 -0.15 8.99 -8.22
N LEU A 131 0.80 8.96 -9.15
CA LEU A 131 2.03 9.77 -9.05
C LEU A 131 1.73 11.26 -9.12
N ASP A 132 0.85 11.70 -10.00
CA ASP A 132 0.49 13.12 -10.14
C ASP A 132 -0.25 13.63 -8.90
N PHE A 133 -1.10 12.80 -8.29
CA PHE A 133 -1.70 13.09 -6.98
C PHE A 133 -0.63 13.30 -5.88
N LEU A 134 0.40 12.45 -5.85
CA LEU A 134 1.50 12.57 -4.88
C LEU A 134 2.37 13.81 -5.16
N LYS A 135 2.64 14.12 -6.44
CA LYS A 135 3.34 15.35 -6.84
C LYS A 135 2.57 16.60 -6.40
N ALA A 136 1.24 16.61 -6.56
CA ALA A 136 0.39 17.72 -6.10
C ALA A 136 0.44 17.91 -4.57
N LYS A 137 0.76 16.85 -3.82
CA LYS A 137 1.02 16.88 -2.36
C LYS A 137 2.46 17.24 -1.99
N GLY A 138 3.31 17.58 -2.97
CA GLY A 138 4.70 17.97 -2.75
C GLY A 138 5.71 16.81 -2.73
N TYR A 139 5.30 15.59 -3.10
CA TYR A 139 6.20 14.44 -3.17
C TYR A 139 6.88 14.33 -4.53
N GLU A 140 8.20 14.17 -4.53
CA GLU A 140 8.98 13.97 -5.75
C GLU A 140 9.67 12.63 -5.76
N LEU A 141 9.70 11.98 -6.92
CA LEU A 141 10.45 10.75 -7.15
C LEU A 141 11.94 11.03 -7.02
N THR A 142 12.61 10.24 -6.18
CA THR A 142 14.04 10.38 -5.88
C THR A 142 14.85 9.19 -6.39
N THR A 143 14.36 7.97 -6.16
CA THR A 143 15.05 6.75 -6.58
C THR A 143 14.08 5.74 -7.17
N ALA A 144 14.56 4.96 -8.12
CA ALA A 144 13.87 3.82 -8.68
C ALA A 144 14.84 2.64 -8.70
N THR A 145 14.53 1.57 -7.98
CA THR A 145 15.43 0.41 -7.86
C THR A 145 14.69 -0.86 -8.23
N ILE A 146 15.28 -1.70 -9.08
CA ILE A 146 14.65 -2.96 -9.48
C ILE A 146 14.52 -3.87 -8.27
N ARG A 147 13.28 -4.24 -7.92
CA ARG A 147 13.00 -5.24 -6.87
C ARG A 147 12.96 -6.63 -7.48
N PHE A 148 12.14 -6.83 -8.51
CA PHE A 148 11.97 -8.12 -9.17
C PHE A 148 12.10 -8.04 -10.69
N ILE A 149 12.68 -9.10 -11.27
CA ILE A 149 12.60 -9.42 -12.69
C ILE A 149 11.88 -10.76 -12.78
N LEU A 150 10.74 -10.80 -13.48
CA LEU A 150 9.83 -11.94 -13.48
C LEU A 150 9.51 -12.37 -14.92
N ALA A 151 9.25 -13.66 -15.11
CA ALA A 151 8.59 -14.15 -16.31
C ALA A 151 7.07 -14.00 -16.15
N TRP A 152 6.43 -13.30 -17.07
CA TRP A 152 4.99 -13.09 -17.07
C TRP A 152 4.39 -13.60 -18.39
N LYS A 153 3.28 -14.34 -18.27
CA LYS A 153 2.52 -14.85 -19.41
C LYS A 153 1.12 -14.23 -19.39
N GLY A 154 0.77 -13.47 -20.43
CA GLY A 154 -0.59 -13.01 -20.63
C GLY A 154 -1.55 -14.19 -20.85
N LYS A 155 -2.83 -13.96 -20.57
CA LYS A 155 -3.86 -15.00 -20.70
C LYS A 155 -3.93 -15.60 -22.11
N ASP A 156 -3.74 -14.76 -23.11
CA ASP A 156 -3.81 -15.10 -24.53
C ASP A 156 -2.42 -15.12 -25.20
N ASP A 157 -1.35 -14.96 -24.42
CA ASP A 157 0.03 -14.98 -24.96
C ASP A 157 0.54 -16.43 -25.05
N GLU A 158 1.19 -16.79 -26.16
CA GLU A 158 1.83 -18.10 -26.30
C GLU A 158 3.12 -18.19 -25.47
N ASN A 159 3.88 -17.09 -25.42
CA ASN A 159 5.22 -17.02 -24.83
C ASN A 159 5.28 -16.14 -23.58
N GLU A 160 6.23 -16.44 -22.70
CA GLU A 160 6.54 -15.63 -21.52
C GLU A 160 7.37 -14.39 -21.90
N THR A 161 7.00 -13.25 -21.31
CA THR A 161 7.68 -11.97 -21.41
C THR A 161 8.39 -11.67 -20.10
N ALA A 162 9.66 -11.25 -20.16
CA ALA A 162 10.39 -10.80 -18.97
C ALA A 162 9.95 -9.38 -18.59
N ILE A 163 9.48 -9.18 -17.36
CA ILE A 163 9.01 -7.89 -16.85
C ILE A 163 9.87 -7.44 -15.66
N VAL A 164 9.95 -6.13 -15.46
CA VAL A 164 10.70 -5.50 -14.36
C VAL A 164 9.74 -4.75 -13.44
N LEU A 165 9.83 -5.00 -12.14
CA LEU A 165 9.03 -4.37 -11.10
C LEU A 165 9.94 -3.68 -10.08
N PRO A 166 10.03 -2.34 -10.09
CA PRO A 166 10.88 -1.60 -9.17
C PRO A 166 10.14 -1.11 -7.92
N ASP A 167 10.91 -0.74 -6.92
CA ASP A 167 10.48 0.10 -5.82
C ASP A 167 10.86 1.55 -6.14
N LEU A 168 9.91 2.48 -5.96
CA LEU A 168 10.13 3.91 -6.13
C LEU A 168 10.08 4.61 -4.78
N SER A 169 11.09 5.43 -4.48
CA SER A 169 11.07 6.28 -3.28
C SER A 169 10.73 7.71 -3.67
N LEU A 170 9.79 8.30 -2.94
CA LEU A 170 9.39 9.69 -3.08
C LEU A 170 9.69 10.44 -1.79
N LYS A 171 10.20 11.65 -1.90
CA LYS A 171 10.43 12.53 -0.74
C LYS A 171 9.59 13.78 -0.85
N LYS A 172 9.05 14.22 0.28
CA LYS A 172 8.33 15.49 0.36
C LYS A 172 9.36 16.63 0.28
N ARG A 173 9.13 17.58 -0.62
CA ARG A 173 9.94 18.81 -0.72
C ARG A 173 9.77 19.70 0.51
#